data_AF-A0A6V8Q4U0-F1
#
_entry.id   AF-A0A6V8Q4U0-F1
#
_cell.length_a   1.000
_cell.length_b   1.000
_cell.length_c   1.000
_cell.angle_alpha   90.00
_cell.angle_beta   90.00
_cell.angle_gamma   90.00
#
_symmetry.space_group_name_H-M   'P 1'
#
loop_
_entity.id
_entity.type
_entity.pdbx_description
1 polymer ?
#
loop_
_entity_poly.entity_id
_entity_poly.type
_entity_poly.pdbx_seq_one_letter_code
_entity_poly.pdbx_strand_id
1 'polypeptide(L)' 'DDEEPYYGEVPELEGVWATGKTLEECRHNLAEVIDGWLVVRLKKELPIPPIGEYRLEELKRLEVSG' A
#
# COMPACT_ATOMS: atom_id res chain seq x y z
N ASP A 1 -25.00 1.79 -15.55
CA ASP A 1 -24.48 2.10 -14.21
C ASP A 1 -23.21 1.34 -13.99
N ASP A 2 -22.19 2.04 -13.49
CA ASP A 2 -20.98 1.40 -12.99
C ASP A 2 -21.33 0.72 -11.65
N GLU A 3 -21.00 -0.56 -11.51
CA GLU A 3 -21.30 -1.31 -10.29
C GLU A 3 -20.50 -0.79 -9.09
N GLU A 4 -19.33 -0.16 -9.34
CA GLU A 4 -18.44 0.41 -8.33
C GLU A 4 -17.95 1.81 -8.74
N PRO A 5 -18.79 2.85 -8.57
CA PRO A 5 -18.52 4.17 -9.12
C PRO A 5 -17.40 4.96 -8.41
N TYR A 6 -16.90 4.47 -7.27
CA TYR A 6 -15.85 5.15 -6.51
C TYR A 6 -14.49 4.55 -6.83
N TYR A 7 -13.59 5.36 -7.37
CA TYR A 7 -12.20 5.01 -7.65
C TYR A 7 -11.26 5.72 -6.68
N GLY A 8 -10.22 5.01 -6.22
CA GLY A 8 -9.17 5.56 -5.39
C GLY A 8 -7.80 5.00 -5.78
N GLU A 9 -6.78 5.84 -5.73
CA GLU A 9 -5.39 5.48 -6.01
C GLU A 9 -4.45 6.19 -5.04
N VAL A 10 -3.22 5.69 -4.93
CA VAL A 10 -2.13 6.37 -4.21
C VAL A 10 -1.06 6.75 -5.24
N PRO A 11 -0.96 8.02 -5.66
CA PRO A 11 -0.07 8.44 -6.75
C PRO A 11 1.40 8.06 -6.54
N GLU A 12 1.86 8.03 -5.30
CA GLU A 12 3.23 7.63 -4.93
C GLU A 12 3.47 6.13 -5.08
N LEU A 13 2.42 5.30 -5.06
CA LEU A 13 2.50 3.84 -5.13
C LEU A 13 2.04 3.36 -6.51
N GLU A 14 2.98 3.35 -7.47
CA GLU A 14 2.68 2.96 -8.84
C GLU A 14 1.98 1.59 -8.93
N GLY A 15 0.83 1.58 -9.61
CA GLY A 15 -0.02 0.41 -9.81
C GLY A 15 -0.98 0.10 -8.66
N VAL A 16 -1.07 0.94 -7.62
CA VAL A 16 -2.01 0.79 -6.51
C VAL A 16 -3.25 1.62 -6.75
N TRP A 17 -4.37 0.93 -6.96
CA TRP A 17 -5.69 1.52 -7.08
C TRP A 17 -6.76 0.50 -6.65
N ALA A 18 -7.95 0.98 -6.35
CA ALA A 18 -9.12 0.16 -6.03
C ALA A 18 -10.42 0.89 -6.40
N THR A 19 -11.49 0.11 -6.54
CA THR A 19 -12.86 0.60 -6.73
C THR A 19 -13.76 0.13 -5.61
N GLY A 20 -14.95 0.73 -5.47
CA GLY A 20 -15.98 0.28 -4.53
C GLY A 20 -17.35 0.92 -4.78
N LYS A 21 -18.40 0.35 -4.17
CA LYS A 21 -19.79 0.84 -4.28
C LYS A 21 -20.04 2.07 -3.42
N THR A 22 -19.19 2.29 -2.43
CA THR A 22 -19.17 3.47 -1.55
C THR A 22 -17.74 3.98 -1.39
N LEU A 23 -17.58 5.23 -0.97
CA LEU A 23 -16.26 5.79 -0.62
C LEU A 23 -15.55 4.95 0.45
N GLU A 24 -16.28 4.45 1.45
CA GLU A 24 -15.72 3.69 2.55
C GLU A 24 -15.26 2.29 2.11
N GLU A 25 -16.03 1.64 1.22
CA GLU A 25 -15.63 0.38 0.60
C GLU A 25 -14.41 0.56 -0.30
N CYS A 26 -14.38 1.59 -1.16
CA CYS A 26 -13.20 1.90 -1.97
C CYS A 26 -11.96 2.15 -1.08
N ARG A 27 -12.12 2.88 0.03
CA ARG A 27 -11.04 3.11 1.01
C ARG A 27 -10.55 1.80 1.64
N HIS A 28 -11.46 0.90 2.00
CA HIS A 28 -11.11 -0.41 2.55
C HIS A 28 -10.36 -1.27 1.54
N ASN A 29 -10.90 -1.38 0.32
CA ASN A 29 -10.29 -2.13 -0.78
C ASN A 29 -8.89 -1.58 -1.13
N LEU A 30 -8.72 -0.25 -1.14
CA LEU A 30 -7.43 0.38 -1.38
C LEU A 30 -6.38 0.01 -0.32
N ALA A 31 -6.79 -0.10 0.95
CA ALA A 31 -5.89 -0.55 2.02
C ALA A 31 -5.45 -2.00 1.84
N GLU A 32 -6.36 -2.90 1.46
CA GLU A 32 -6.02 -4.30 1.17
C GLU A 32 -5.05 -4.44 -0.02
N VAL A 33 -5.25 -3.63 -1.07
CA VAL A 33 -4.34 -3.59 -2.23
C VAL A 33 -2.95 -3.11 -1.81
N ILE A 34 -2.86 -2.10 -0.95
CA ILE A 34 -1.58 -1.59 -0.40
C ILE A 34 -0.85 -2.70 0.37
N ASP A 35 -1.54 -3.46 1.22
CA ASP A 35 -0.94 -4.56 1.99
C ASP A 35 -0.35 -5.63 1.05
N GLY A 36 -1.12 -6.06 0.05
CA GLY A 36 -0.65 -7.02 -0.95
C GLY A 36 0.54 -6.50 -1.76
N TRP A 37 0.49 -5.23 -2.16
CA TRP A 37 1.57 -4.56 -2.90
C TRP A 37 2.85 -4.48 -2.07
N LEU A 38 2.76 -4.15 -0.77
CA LEU A 38 3.90 -4.11 0.14
C LEU A 38 4.55 -5.49 0.28
N VAL A 39 3.76 -6.55 0.46
CA VAL A 39 4.29 -7.92 0.55
C VAL A 39 5.06 -8.31 -0.71
N VAL A 40 4.54 -7.96 -1.91
CA VAL A 40 5.23 -8.24 -3.17
C VAL A 40 6.55 -7.48 -3.26
N ARG A 41 6.56 -6.18 -2.92
CA ARG A 41 7.79 -5.37 -2.99
C ARG A 41 8.85 -5.86 -2.01
N LEU A 42 8.46 -6.15 -0.77
CA LEU A 42 9.37 -6.69 0.24
C LEU A 42 9.97 -8.04 -0.19
N LYS A 43 9.16 -8.98 -0.68
CA LYS A 43 9.66 -10.30 -1.13
C LYS A 43 10.57 -10.24 -2.34
N LYS A 44 10.41 -9.22 -3.18
CA LYS A 44 11.20 -9.04 -4.40
C LYS A 44 12.34 -8.03 -4.23
N GLU A 45 12.58 -7.55 -3.00
CA GLU A 45 13.58 -6.52 -2.70
C GLU A 45 13.42 -5.28 -3.59
N LEU A 46 12.18 -4.94 -3.93
CA LEU A 46 11.86 -3.76 -4.73
C LEU A 46 11.81 -2.52 -3.83
N PRO A 47 12.24 -1.35 -4.33
CA PRO A 47 12.17 -0.11 -3.55
C PRO A 47 10.71 0.23 -3.24
N ILE A 48 10.47 0.67 -2.00
CA ILE A 48 9.20 1.23 -1.59
C ILE A 48 9.37 2.76 -1.53
N PRO A 49 8.71 3.53 -2.40
CA PRO A 49 8.78 4.98 -2.40
C PRO A 49 8.26 5.56 -1.07
N PRO A 50 8.82 6.70 -0.63
CA PRO A 50 8.35 7.38 0.56
C PRO A 50 6.96 7.99 0.31
N ILE A 51 6.13 8.04 1.36
CA ILE A 51 4.84 8.75 1.34
C ILE A 51 4.96 9.90 2.35
N GLY A 52 5.11 11.13 1.85
CA GLY A 52 5.45 12.28 2.69
C GLY A 52 6.73 12.03 3.51
N GLU A 53 6.62 12.14 4.83
CA GLU A 53 7.73 11.89 5.77
C GLU A 53 7.91 10.41 6.13
N TYR A 54 6.99 9.54 5.72
CA TYR A 54 7.03 8.12 6.05
C TYR A 54 7.88 7.35 5.05
N ARG A 55 8.86 6.61 5.55
CA ARG A 55 9.75 5.75 4.76
C ARG A 55 9.93 4.41 5.45
N LEU A 56 9.96 3.33 4.66
CA LEU A 56 10.34 2.03 5.16
C LEU A 56 11.85 1.89 5.07
N GLU A 57 12.50 1.79 6.22
CA GLU A 57 13.93 1.55 6.33
C GLU A 57 14.17 0.06 6.64
N GLU A 58 15.25 -0.48 6.08
CA GLU A 58 15.68 -1.83 6.40
C GLU A 58 16.11 -1.89 7.88
N LEU A 59 15.60 -2.88 8.62
CA LEU A 59 15.95 -3.06 10.01
C LEU A 59 17.39 -3.58 10.13
N LYS A 60 18.34 -2.66 10.30
CA LYS A 60 19.74 -3.00 10.50
C LYS A 60 19.95 -3.55 11.91
N ARG A 61 19.74 -4.86 12.07
CA ARG A 61 20.09 -5.68 13.24
C ARG A 61 19.32 -5.34 14.53
N LEU A 62 18.50 -6.28 14.99
CA LEU A 62 18.01 -6.30 16.37
C LEU A 62 19.13 -6.81 17.28
N GLU A 63 19.73 -5.93 18.06
CA GLU A 63 20.56 -6.35 19.19
C GLU A 63 19.62 -6.78 20.32
N VAL A 64 19.45 -8.10 20.48
CA VAL A 64 18.72 -8.64 21.63
C VAL A 64 19.69 -8.66 22.80
N SER A 65 19.55 -7.70 23.71
CA SER A 65 20.19 -7.76 25.02
C SER A 65 19.54 -8.88 25.82
N GLY A 66 20.30 -9.96 26.05
CA GLY A 66 19.93 -11.06 26.94
C GLY A 66 20.22 -10.77 28.41
#